data_AF-A0A4R6WQ68-F1
#
_entry.id   AF-A0A4R6WQ68-F1
#
_cell.length_a   1.000
_cell.length_b   1.000
_cell.length_c   1.000
_cell.angle_alpha   90.00
_cell.angle_beta   90.00
_cell.angle_gamma   90.00
#
_symmetry.space_group_name_H-M   'P 1'
#
loop_
_entity.id
_entity.type
_entity.pdbx_description
1 polymer ?
#
loop_
_entity_poly.entity_id
_entity_poly.type
_entity_poly.pdbx_seq_one_letter_code
_entity_poly.pdbx_strand_id
1 'polypeptide(L)' 'MQRALAEQMMDALLRLGPGFNEIDALAREIEDADERGRFIRKLAEGMSVMGYELVMHIVRQYPDLDPDK' A
#
# COMPACT_ATOMS: atom_id res chain seq x y z
N MET A 1 16.90 -3.37 10.44
CA MET A 1 15.92 -4.49 10.57
C MET A 1 16.65 -5.81 10.35
N GLN A 2 16.12 -6.97 10.73
CA GLN A 2 16.68 -8.26 10.27
C GLN A 2 16.15 -8.55 8.85
N ARG A 3 16.99 -9.06 7.95
CA ARG A 3 16.59 -9.32 6.54
C ARG A 3 15.35 -10.21 6.42
N ALA A 4 15.29 -11.30 7.18
CA ALA A 4 14.13 -12.21 7.16
C ALA A 4 12.82 -11.51 7.55
N LEU A 5 12.87 -10.56 8.48
CA LEU A 5 11.70 -9.75 8.83
C LEU A 5 11.33 -8.80 7.69
N ALA A 6 12.31 -8.18 7.03
CA ALA A 6 12.08 -7.29 5.89
C ALA A 6 11.42 -8.03 4.71
N GLU A 7 11.86 -9.26 4.43
CA GLU A 7 11.25 -10.14 3.41
C GLU A 7 9.81 -10.49 3.75
N GLN A 8 9.52 -10.85 5.02
CA GLN A 8 8.15 -11.12 5.48
C GLN A 8 7.25 -9.88 5.40
N MET A 9 7.77 -8.71 5.77
CA MET A 9 7.04 -7.45 5.67
C MET A 9 6.76 -7.10 4.20
N MET A 10 7.73 -7.26 3.31
CA MET A 10 7.53 -7.02 1.87
C MET A 10 6.49 -7.96 1.27
N ASP A 11 6.56 -9.27 1.57
CA ASP A 11 5.55 -10.24 1.11
C ASP A 11 4.15 -9.90 1.65
N ALA A 12 4.04 -9.50 2.92
CA ALA A 12 2.77 -9.06 3.48
C ALA A 12 2.21 -7.81 2.77
N LEU A 13 3.06 -6.81 2.45
CA LEU A 13 2.64 -5.61 1.73
C LEU A 13 2.18 -5.93 0.31
N LEU A 14 2.89 -6.81 -0.40
CA LEU A 14 2.51 -7.22 -1.75
C LEU A 14 1.17 -7.96 -1.77
N ARG A 15 0.90 -8.79 -0.75
CA ARG A 15 -0.39 -9.49 -0.59
C ARG A 15 -1.56 -8.55 -0.29
N LEU A 16 -1.31 -7.36 0.26
CA LEU A 16 -2.34 -6.34 0.48
C LEU A 16 -2.73 -5.62 -0.82
N GLY A 17 -1.84 -5.57 -1.82
CA GLY A 17 -2.04 -4.89 -3.10
C GLY A 17 -3.38 -5.24 -3.80
N PRO A 18 -3.72 -6.52 -3.99
CA PRO A 18 -5.01 -6.92 -4.57
C PRO A 18 -6.23 -6.38 -3.79
N GLY A 19 -6.17 -6.42 -2.45
CA GLY A 19 -7.25 -5.90 -1.61
C GLY A 19 -7.45 -4.40 -1.77
N PHE A 20 -6.36 -3.63 -1.94
CA PHE A 20 -6.48 -2.19 -2.23
C PHE A 20 -7.10 -1.91 -3.60
N ASN A 21 -6.82 -2.75 -4.61
CA ASN A 21 -7.46 -2.63 -5.93
C ASN A 21 -8.97 -2.88 -5.86
N GLU A 22 -9.40 -3.86 -5.06
CA GLU A 22 -10.83 -4.11 -4.81
C GLU A 22 -11.50 -2.95 -4.09
N ILE A 23 -10.83 -2.35 -3.09
CA ILE A 23 -11.33 -1.17 -2.39
C ILE A 23 -11.45 0.03 -3.35
N ASP A 24 -10.50 0.24 -4.26
CA ASP A 24 -10.62 1.30 -5.29
C ASP A 24 -11.80 1.05 -6.23
N ALA A 25 -12.05 -0.21 -6.61
CA ALA A 25 -13.21 -0.57 -7.42
C ALA A 25 -14.53 -0.24 -6.69
N LEU A 26 -14.64 -0.62 -5.41
CA LEU A 26 -15.81 -0.30 -4.58
C LEU A 26 -15.98 1.20 -4.37
N ALA A 27 -14.89 1.97 -4.26
CA ALA A 27 -14.97 3.42 -4.15
C ALA A 27 -15.65 4.07 -5.37
N ARG A 28 -15.57 3.46 -6.55
CA ARG A 28 -16.24 3.94 -7.77
C ARG A 28 -17.75 3.73 -7.76
N GLU A 29 -18.24 2.83 -6.92
CA GLU A 29 -19.68 2.59 -6.72
C GLU A 29 -20.33 3.66 -5.83
N ILE A 30 -19.53 4.51 -5.16
CA ILE A 30 -20.03 5.65 -4.39
C ILE A 30 -20.54 6.73 -5.37
N GLU A 31 -21.87 6.93 -5.38
CA GLU A 31 -22.54 7.88 -6.26
C GLU A 31 -22.24 9.34 -5.91
N ASP A 32 -22.24 9.67 -4.61
CA ASP A 32 -21.93 11.00 -4.12
C ASP A 32 -20.45 11.33 -4.34
N ALA A 33 -20.18 12.34 -5.17
CA ALA A 33 -18.83 12.70 -5.57
C ALA A 33 -17.97 13.23 -4.40
N ASP A 34 -18.59 13.91 -3.43
CA ASP A 34 -17.90 14.45 -2.27
C ASP A 34 -17.56 13.33 -1.28
N GLU A 35 -18.47 12.39 -1.08
CA GLU A 35 -18.24 11.19 -0.28
C GLU A 35 -17.16 10.30 -0.89
N ARG A 36 -17.24 10.05 -2.19
CA ARG A 36 -16.19 9.33 -2.92
C ARG A 36 -14.83 10.01 -2.78
N GLY A 37 -14.80 11.34 -2.94
CA GLY A 37 -13.57 12.12 -2.78
C GLY A 37 -12.98 12.03 -1.38
N ARG A 38 -13.83 12.08 -0.33
CA ARG A 38 -13.39 11.89 1.07
C ARG A 38 -12.87 10.48 1.31
N PHE A 39 -13.55 9.46 0.79
CA PHE A 39 -13.16 8.06 0.95
C PHE A 39 -11.80 7.78 0.31
N ILE A 40 -11.63 8.14 -0.97
CA ILE A 40 -10.37 7.95 -1.69
C ILE A 40 -9.21 8.66 -1.00
N ARG A 41 -9.43 9.88 -0.49
CA ARG A 41 -8.39 10.63 0.22
C ARG A 41 -7.92 9.90 1.49
N LYS A 42 -8.86 9.43 2.31
CA LYS A 42 -8.51 8.67 3.53
C LYS A 42 -7.83 7.34 3.21
N LEU A 43 -8.26 6.66 2.13
CA LEU A 43 -7.61 5.45 1.66
C LEU A 43 -6.15 5.72 1.25
N ALA A 44 -5.92 6.77 0.46
CA ALA A 44 -4.59 7.18 0.04
C ALA A 44 -3.68 7.56 1.22
N GLU A 45 -4.21 8.29 2.21
CA GLU A 45 -3.48 8.61 3.44
C GLU A 45 -3.05 7.34 4.20
N GLY A 46 -3.97 6.37 4.35
CA GLY A 46 -3.67 5.09 5.00
C GLY A 46 -2.62 4.26 4.24
N MET A 47 -2.71 4.20 2.91
CA MET A 47 -1.72 3.52 2.07
C MET A 47 -0.36 4.20 2.10
N SER A 48 -0.31 5.53 2.15
CA SER A 48 0.95 6.28 2.18
C SER A 48 1.73 5.98 3.47
N VAL A 49 1.05 5.95 4.62
CA VAL A 49 1.69 5.73 5.92
C VAL A 49 2.18 4.29 6.06
N MET A 50 1.37 3.30 5.66
CA MET A 50 1.72 1.89 5.88
C MET A 50 2.52 1.28 4.73
N GLY A 51 2.20 1.63 3.48
CA GLY A 51 2.81 1.05 2.30
C GLY A 51 4.09 1.78 1.91
N TYR A 52 3.99 3.05 1.54
CA TYR A 52 5.10 3.77 0.93
C TYR A 52 6.30 3.95 1.87
N GLU A 53 6.09 4.43 3.10
CA GLU A 53 7.20 4.66 4.03
C GLU A 53 7.93 3.36 4.40
N LEU A 54 7.17 2.28 4.60
CA LEU A 54 7.72 0.99 4.97
C LEU A 54 8.46 0.32 3.81
N VAL A 55 7.90 0.34 2.59
CA VAL A 55 8.57 -0.15 1.37
C VAL A 55 9.87 0.62 1.16
N MET A 56 9.83 1.96 1.21
CA MET A 56 11.03 2.78 1.03
C MET A 56 12.09 2.50 2.11
N HIS A 57 11.67 2.26 3.35
CA HIS A 57 12.60 1.89 4.42
C HIS A 57 13.26 0.52 4.17
N ILE A 58 12.50 -0.47 3.71
CA ILE A 58 13.01 -1.80 3.36
C ILE A 58 13.96 -1.71 2.17
N VAL A 59 13.55 -1.10 1.06
CA VAL A 59 14.32 -1.01 -0.19
C VAL A 59 15.64 -0.24 0.02
N ARG A 60 15.65 0.81 0.85
CA ARG A 60 16.90 1.52 1.20
C ARG A 60 17.91 0.64 1.94
N GLN A 61 17.45 -0.31 2.76
CA GLN A 61 18.32 -1.24 3.49
C GLN A 61 18.66 -2.48 2.65
N TYR A 62 17.73 -2.93 1.81
CA TYR A 62 17.82 -4.13 0.99
C TYR A 62 17.33 -3.82 -0.43
N PRO A 63 18.16 -3.20 -1.29
CA PRO A 63 17.76 -2.77 -2.63
C PRO A 63 17.43 -3.91 -3.60
N ASP A 64 17.74 -5.16 -3.23
CA ASP A 64 17.37 -6.38 -3.92
C ASP A 64 15.93 -6.84 -3.64
N LEU A 65 15.27 -6.27 -2.62
CA LEU A 65 13.86 -6.52 -2.30
C LEU A 65 12.88 -5.53 -2.95
N ASP A 66 13.36 -4.68 -3.85
CA ASP A 66 12.53 -3.73 -4.60
C ASP A 66 11.58 -4.49 -5.54
N PRO A 67 10.24 -4.37 -5.37
CA PRO A 67 9.28 -5.08 -6.19
C PRO A 67 9.20 -4.55 -7.62
N ASP A 68 9.68 -3.33 -7.88
CA ASP A 68 9.60 -2.67 -9.19
C ASP A 68 10.86 -2.88 -10.06
N LYS A 69 11.78 -3.73 -9.62
CA LYS A 69 13.06 -4.00 -10.29
C LYS A 69 13.02 -5.12 -11.33
#